data_AF-A0A2A2KLA2-F1
#
_entry.id   AF-A0A2A2KLA2-F1
#
_cell.length_a   1.000
_cell.length_b   1.000
_cell.length_c   1.000
_cell.angle_alpha   90.00
_cell.angle_beta   90.00
_cell.angle_gamma   90.00
#
_symmetry.space_group_name_H-M   'P 1'
#
loop_
_entity.id
_entity.type
_entity.pdbx_description
1 polymer ?
#
loop_
_entity_poly.entity_id
_entity_poly.type
_entity_poly.pdbx_seq_one_letter_code
_entity_poly.pdbx_strand_id
1 'polypeptide(L)'
;MTTPAGMHQSVVSHDSGIDDFPYIDEDDMTLPIIVARPNRRRRRIQRYNDATIRLHKFYCEVVELLWRLADIHISSVVLIIIAVFISNNVCALHLPVMVLLAITLFLPNSLTNILSLFMCVYICLIAILKMIYQLNNIHDWDHFIRNNHSACNATQSFPTWLGVEKNPHTWQLLGSTIVTIVALGLQSAIIYRQRHHRSVHGESEETKHLAFPKFHLEDYDRSFLNSLKFLIDYGFLKFGFEICICLMGISAWVRMDFLAAVQTIWIGIFALNSRSFARWVWPIYVLYMTIILPLQYALYVGFPEETCFGK
;
A
#
# COMPACT_ATOMS: atom_id res chain seq x y z
N MET A 1 -18.93 -51.91 52.61
CA MET A 1 -19.85 -50.76 52.62
C MET A 1 -19.92 -50.25 51.19
N THR A 2 -20.86 -50.69 50.35
CA THR A 2 -22.34 -50.47 50.31
C THR A 2 -22.71 -49.53 49.16
N THR A 3 -22.94 -50.12 47.98
CA THR A 3 -24.05 -49.81 47.04
C THR A 3 -25.42 -50.03 47.74
N PRO A 4 -26.63 -49.72 47.17
CA PRO A 4 -27.07 -49.56 45.76
C PRO A 4 -27.83 -48.21 45.52
N ALA A 5 -28.79 -47.96 44.62
CA ALA A 5 -29.59 -48.76 43.65
C ALA A 5 -30.21 -47.89 42.52
N GLY A 6 -30.98 -48.52 41.60
CA GLY A 6 -31.94 -47.86 40.68
C GLY A 6 -31.40 -47.60 39.27
N MET A 7 -31.58 -48.43 38.23
CA MET A 7 -32.58 -49.47 37.86
C MET A 7 -33.90 -48.94 37.26
N HIS A 8 -34.41 -49.70 36.27
CA HIS A 8 -35.65 -49.58 35.46
C HIS A 8 -35.53 -48.83 34.12
N GLN A 9 -36.08 -49.35 33.01
CA GLN A 9 -36.42 -50.74 32.66
C GLN A 9 -36.58 -50.86 31.14
N SER A 10 -36.19 -51.99 30.54
CA SER A 10 -36.51 -52.32 29.15
C SER A 10 -37.92 -52.91 29.04
N VAL A 11 -38.74 -52.42 28.10
CA VAL A 11 -39.98 -53.09 27.68
C VAL A 11 -39.96 -53.31 26.17
N VAL A 12 -40.16 -54.55 25.77
CA VAL A 12 -40.33 -55.02 24.39
C VAL A 12 -41.81 -55.27 24.17
N SER A 13 -42.41 -54.77 23.08
CA SER A 13 -43.55 -55.46 22.45
C SER A 13 -43.93 -54.92 21.07
N HIS A 14 -44.03 -55.89 20.16
CA HIS A 14 -44.96 -56.03 19.03
C HIS A 14 -45.03 -55.02 17.87
N ASP A 15 -44.57 -55.55 16.74
CA ASP A 15 -45.08 -55.37 15.38
C ASP A 15 -46.61 -55.43 15.27
N SER A 16 -47.18 -54.44 14.57
CA SER A 16 -48.35 -54.60 13.69
C SER A 16 -48.45 -53.41 12.74
N GLY A 17 -48.28 -53.63 11.44
CA GLY A 17 -48.62 -52.62 10.43
C GLY A 17 -50.13 -52.47 10.25
N ILE A 18 -50.62 -51.24 10.27
CA ILE A 18 -51.92 -50.78 9.72
C ILE A 18 -51.73 -49.31 9.33
N ASP A 19 -52.40 -48.90 8.26
CA ASP A 19 -52.12 -47.65 7.54
C ASP A 19 -52.69 -46.41 8.22
N ASP A 20 -51.82 -45.49 8.68
CA ASP A 20 -52.20 -44.09 8.94
C ASP A 20 -52.34 -43.35 7.59
N PHE A 21 -53.46 -43.59 6.91
CA PHE A 21 -53.90 -42.76 5.80
C PHE A 21 -54.14 -41.32 6.30
N PRO A 22 -53.60 -40.28 5.64
CA PRO A 22 -54.00 -38.92 5.94
C PRO A 22 -55.49 -38.77 5.61
N TYR A 23 -56.29 -38.37 6.60
CA TYR A 23 -57.69 -38.02 6.42
C TYR A 23 -57.77 -36.81 5.48
N ILE A 24 -58.23 -37.04 4.25
CA ILE A 24 -58.49 -35.99 3.27
C ILE A 24 -59.94 -35.54 3.50
N ASP A 25 -60.14 -34.29 3.93
CA ASP A 25 -61.46 -33.66 3.91
C ASP A 25 -61.97 -33.63 2.46
N GLU A 26 -63.10 -34.30 2.19
CA GLU A 26 -63.63 -34.43 0.81
C GLU A 26 -64.01 -33.07 0.18
N ASP A 27 -64.19 -32.02 0.98
CA ASP A 27 -64.53 -30.67 0.52
C ASP A 27 -63.36 -29.95 -0.19
N ASP A 28 -62.11 -30.39 -0.01
CA ASP A 28 -60.94 -29.77 -0.69
C ASP A 28 -60.78 -30.23 -2.16
N MET A 29 -61.65 -31.13 -2.66
CA MET A 29 -61.65 -31.54 -4.07
C MET A 29 -62.09 -30.44 -5.06
N THR A 30 -62.53 -29.27 -4.58
CA THR A 30 -62.88 -28.11 -5.42
C THR A 30 -61.78 -27.06 -5.53
N LEU A 31 -60.75 -27.10 -4.68
CA LEU A 31 -59.55 -26.30 -4.90
C LEU A 31 -58.75 -26.97 -6.03
N PRO A 32 -58.58 -26.30 -7.20
CA PRO A 32 -57.81 -26.91 -8.26
C PRO A 32 -56.40 -27.16 -7.75
N ILE A 33 -55.88 -28.37 -8.02
CA ILE A 33 -54.46 -28.69 -7.90
C ILE A 33 -53.71 -27.87 -8.95
N ILE A 34 -53.58 -26.57 -8.67
CA ILE A 34 -52.56 -25.71 -9.23
C ILE A 34 -51.28 -26.23 -8.60
N VAL A 35 -50.77 -27.32 -9.20
CA VAL A 35 -49.35 -27.66 -9.21
C VAL A 35 -48.66 -26.33 -9.40
N ALA A 36 -48.01 -25.82 -8.34
CA ALA A 36 -47.51 -24.46 -8.26
C ALA A 36 -46.25 -24.34 -9.13
N ARG A 37 -46.43 -24.55 -10.44
CA ARG A 37 -45.45 -24.51 -11.51
C ARG A 37 -44.88 -23.10 -11.44
N PRO A 38 -43.67 -22.91 -10.85
CA PRO A 38 -43.24 -21.59 -10.44
C PRO A 38 -43.20 -20.72 -11.68
N ASN A 39 -44.05 -19.69 -11.68
CA ASN A 39 -44.39 -18.92 -12.86
C ASN A 39 -43.10 -18.53 -13.60
N ARG A 40 -43.00 -18.66 -14.93
CA ARG A 40 -41.70 -18.49 -15.64
C ARG A 40 -41.01 -17.16 -15.28
N ARG A 41 -41.81 -16.12 -14.98
CA ARG A 41 -41.39 -14.83 -14.44
C ARG A 41 -40.73 -14.93 -13.06
N ARG A 42 -41.31 -15.65 -12.09
CA ARG A 42 -40.76 -15.91 -10.74
C ARG A 42 -39.43 -16.68 -10.82
N ARG A 43 -39.32 -17.69 -11.71
CA ARG A 43 -38.05 -18.39 -11.95
C ARG A 43 -36.94 -17.49 -12.54
N ARG A 44 -37.29 -16.53 -13.40
CA ARG A 44 -36.33 -15.53 -13.92
C ARG A 44 -35.89 -14.55 -12.82
N ILE A 45 -36.82 -14.07 -12.00
CA ILE A 45 -36.51 -13.19 -10.85
C ILE A 45 -35.63 -13.91 -9.84
N GLN A 46 -35.93 -15.17 -9.50
CA GLN A 46 -35.09 -15.99 -8.61
C GLN A 46 -33.65 -16.09 -9.15
N ARG A 47 -33.47 -16.50 -10.42
CA ARG A 47 -32.15 -16.59 -11.06
C ARG A 47 -31.40 -15.26 -11.11
N TYR A 48 -32.11 -14.14 -11.28
CA TYR A 48 -31.51 -12.81 -11.25
C TYR A 48 -31.00 -12.48 -9.84
N ASN A 49 -31.83 -12.71 -8.81
CA ASN A 49 -31.43 -12.51 -7.41
C ASN A 49 -30.29 -13.44 -7.00
N ASP A 50 -30.31 -14.71 -7.41
CA ASP A 50 -29.22 -15.67 -7.16
C ASP A 50 -27.92 -15.26 -7.87
N ALA A 51 -28.00 -14.50 -8.97
CA ALA A 51 -26.85 -13.95 -9.69
C ALA A 51 -26.34 -12.67 -9.02
N THR A 52 -27.21 -11.74 -8.61
CA THR A 52 -26.82 -10.52 -7.90
C THR A 52 -26.22 -10.82 -6.53
N ILE A 53 -26.75 -11.81 -5.79
CA ILE A 53 -26.16 -12.28 -4.53
C ILE A 53 -24.76 -12.86 -4.75
N ARG A 54 -24.55 -13.65 -5.81
CA ARG A 54 -23.22 -14.19 -6.16
C ARG A 54 -22.23 -13.10 -6.57
N LEU A 55 -22.67 -12.12 -7.37
CA LEU A 55 -21.86 -10.96 -7.74
C LEU A 55 -21.51 -10.09 -6.53
N HIS A 56 -22.46 -9.87 -5.62
CA HIS A 56 -22.23 -9.11 -4.40
C HIS A 56 -21.24 -9.82 -3.47
N LYS A 57 -21.38 -11.14 -3.28
CA LYS A 57 -20.43 -11.94 -2.50
C LYS A 57 -19.01 -11.87 -3.10
N PHE A 58 -18.88 -12.06 -4.42
CA PHE A 58 -17.60 -11.93 -5.11
C PHE A 58 -17.00 -10.53 -4.98
N TYR A 59 -17.82 -9.47 -5.09
CA TYR A 59 -17.38 -8.09 -4.88
C TYR A 59 -16.86 -7.88 -3.45
N CYS A 60 -17.56 -8.37 -2.43
CA CYS A 60 -17.10 -8.28 -1.04
C CYS A 60 -15.77 -9.02 -0.82
N GLU A 61 -15.61 -10.24 -1.37
CA GLU A 61 -14.35 -11.00 -1.30
C GLU A 61 -13.19 -10.25 -1.98
N VAL A 62 -13.42 -9.61 -3.13
CA VAL A 62 -12.42 -8.77 -3.82
C VAL A 62 -12.10 -7.50 -3.03
N VAL A 63 -13.10 -6.84 -2.44
CA VAL A 63 -12.89 -5.64 -1.61
C VAL A 63 -12.13 -5.98 -0.33
N GLU A 64 -12.43 -7.07 0.34
CA GLU A 64 -11.64 -7.57 1.49
C GLU A 64 -10.19 -7.86 1.10
N LEU A 65 -9.96 -8.50 -0.04
CA LEU A 65 -8.62 -8.74 -0.56
C LEU A 65 -7.87 -7.42 -0.82
N LEU A 66 -8.50 -6.44 -1.48
CA LEU A 66 -7.91 -5.12 -1.70
C LEU A 66 -7.57 -4.41 -0.38
N TRP A 67 -8.42 -4.54 0.66
CA TRP A 67 -8.12 -4.00 1.99
C TRP A 67 -6.94 -4.67 2.69
N ARG A 68 -6.72 -5.97 2.49
CA ARG A 68 -5.54 -6.69 3.02
C ARG A 68 -4.27 -6.37 2.26
N LEU A 69 -4.33 -6.31 0.93
CA LEU A 69 -3.21 -5.87 0.09
C LEU A 69 -2.80 -4.42 0.42
N ALA A 70 -3.78 -3.55 0.65
CA ALA A 70 -3.52 -2.21 1.16
C ALA A 70 -2.81 -2.24 2.52
N ASP A 71 -3.24 -3.07 3.48
CA ASP A 71 -2.61 -3.20 4.82
C ASP A 71 -1.11 -3.54 4.73
N ILE A 72 -0.79 -4.53 3.88
CA ILE A 72 0.57 -5.03 3.69
C ILE A 72 1.46 -3.98 3.00
N HIS A 73 0.93 -3.27 2.00
CA HIS A 73 1.72 -2.40 1.12
C HIS A 73 1.61 -0.89 1.42
N ILE A 74 0.73 -0.43 2.32
CA ILE A 74 0.46 1.01 2.51
C ILE A 74 1.73 1.80 2.88
N SER A 75 2.61 1.24 3.72
CA SER A 75 3.86 1.90 4.09
C SER A 75 4.77 2.11 2.87
N SER A 76 4.97 1.09 2.04
CA SER A 76 5.76 1.18 0.81
C SER A 76 5.15 2.16 -0.22
N VAL A 77 3.83 2.11 -0.41
CA VAL A 77 3.10 3.02 -1.31
C VAL A 77 3.28 4.48 -0.88
N VAL A 78 3.27 4.76 0.42
CA VAL A 78 3.47 6.10 0.97
C VAL A 78 4.89 6.61 0.75
N LEU A 79 5.91 5.77 0.95
CA LEU A 79 7.29 6.15 0.67
C LEU A 79 7.49 6.49 -0.81
N ILE A 80 6.81 5.78 -1.72
CA ILE A 80 6.78 6.09 -3.16
C ILE A 80 6.06 7.43 -3.43
N ILE A 81 4.90 7.68 -2.82
CA ILE A 81 4.17 8.97 -2.97
C ILE A 81 5.03 10.14 -2.50
N ILE A 82 5.69 10.02 -1.35
CA ILE A 82 6.61 11.03 -0.81
C ILE A 82 7.79 11.25 -1.78
N ALA A 83 8.42 10.18 -2.27
CA ALA A 83 9.52 10.28 -3.22
C ALA A 83 9.10 11.03 -4.50
N VAL A 84 7.98 10.66 -5.11
CA VAL A 84 7.45 11.29 -6.33
C VAL A 84 7.08 12.75 -6.09
N PHE A 85 6.46 13.08 -4.95
CA PHE A 85 6.15 14.46 -4.59
C PHE A 85 7.41 15.34 -4.50
N ILE A 86 8.47 14.85 -3.86
CA ILE A 86 9.73 15.58 -3.71
C ILE A 86 10.49 15.68 -5.04
N SER A 87 10.45 14.64 -5.88
CA SER A 87 11.06 14.67 -7.22
C SER A 87 10.36 15.66 -8.16
N ASN A 88 9.05 15.85 -8.01
CA ASN A 88 8.29 16.83 -8.80
C ASN A 88 8.40 18.25 -8.25
N ASN A 89 8.65 18.43 -6.96
CA ASN A 89 8.76 19.74 -6.30
C ASN A 89 10.17 19.89 -5.70
N VAL A 90 11.19 20.00 -6.55
CA VAL A 90 12.59 20.09 -6.11
C VAL A 90 12.85 21.39 -5.38
N CYS A 91 13.34 21.33 -4.14
CA CYS A 91 13.96 22.46 -3.45
C CYS A 91 14.78 22.02 -2.23
N ALA A 92 15.66 22.90 -1.73
CA ALA A 92 16.53 22.57 -0.60
C ALA A 92 15.77 22.17 0.69
N LEU A 93 14.58 22.73 0.93
CA LEU A 93 13.74 22.36 2.09
C LEU A 93 13.32 20.88 2.09
N HIS A 94 13.26 20.19 0.94
CA HIS A 94 12.91 18.77 0.91
C HIS A 94 14.12 17.83 1.08
N LEU A 95 15.35 18.36 1.13
CA LEU A 95 16.57 17.55 1.31
C LEU A 95 16.58 16.74 2.63
N PRO A 96 16.16 17.27 3.80
CA PRO A 96 16.04 16.48 5.03
C PRO A 96 15.03 15.33 4.90
N VAL A 97 13.97 15.52 4.10
CA VAL A 97 12.98 14.47 3.79
C VAL A 97 13.59 13.41 2.87
N MET A 98 14.47 13.77 1.93
CA MET A 98 15.17 12.77 1.13
C MET A 98 16.17 11.94 1.95
N VAL A 99 16.88 12.57 2.89
CA VAL A 99 17.78 11.88 3.83
C VAL A 99 17.00 10.91 4.72
N LEU A 100 15.93 11.38 5.37
CA LEU A 100 15.13 10.53 6.25
C LEU A 100 14.37 9.44 5.48
N LEU A 101 14.09 9.62 4.18
CA LEU A 101 13.44 8.64 3.30
C LEU A 101 14.40 7.49 3.00
N ALA A 102 15.64 7.83 2.63
CA ALA A 102 16.70 6.86 2.39
C ALA A 102 17.04 6.05 3.67
N ILE A 103 17.06 6.71 4.83
CA ILE A 103 17.18 6.05 6.15
C ILE A 103 15.99 5.12 6.42
N THR A 104 14.77 5.55 6.11
CA THR A 104 13.56 4.74 6.29
C THR A 104 13.59 3.47 5.43
N LEU A 105 14.13 3.52 4.22
CA LEU A 105 14.28 2.36 3.33
C LEU A 105 15.35 1.34 3.81
N PHE A 106 16.27 1.76 4.69
CA PHE A 106 17.29 0.88 5.28
C PHE A 106 16.83 0.22 6.59
N LEU A 107 15.90 0.84 7.31
CA LEU A 107 15.45 0.43 8.64
C LEU A 107 14.36 -0.65 8.62
N PRO A 108 14.21 -1.44 9.70
CA PRO A 108 13.17 -2.45 9.80
C PRO A 108 11.75 -1.85 9.85
N ASN A 109 10.78 -2.59 9.30
CA ASN A 109 9.37 -2.22 9.14
C ASN A 109 8.66 -1.68 10.40
N SER A 110 9.15 -1.99 11.61
CA SER A 110 8.60 -1.44 12.86
C SER A 110 8.82 0.07 13.00
N LEU A 111 9.94 0.58 12.48
CA LEU A 111 10.30 2.00 12.55
C LEU A 111 9.75 2.81 11.37
N THR A 112 9.51 2.17 10.21
CA THR A 112 9.10 2.88 8.98
C THR A 112 7.80 3.65 9.14
N ASN A 113 6.83 3.11 9.90
CA ASN A 113 5.59 3.81 10.22
C ASN A 113 5.83 5.10 11.02
N ILE A 114 6.66 5.04 12.07
CA ILE A 114 6.99 6.19 12.93
C ILE A 114 7.74 7.25 12.11
N LEU A 115 8.72 6.84 11.31
CA LEU A 115 9.46 7.77 10.46
C LEU A 115 8.56 8.41 9.40
N SER A 116 7.66 7.65 8.76
CA SER A 116 6.69 8.20 7.79
C SER A 116 5.76 9.27 8.40
N LEU A 117 5.45 9.19 9.70
CA LEU A 117 4.70 10.23 10.39
C LEU A 117 5.53 11.51 10.57
N PHE A 118 6.80 11.39 10.95
CA PHE A 118 7.71 12.55 11.00
C PHE A 118 7.86 13.21 9.62
N MET A 119 7.93 12.42 8.54
CA MET A 119 7.92 12.94 7.16
C MET A 119 6.66 13.72 6.84
N CYS A 120 5.50 13.13 7.12
CA CYS A 120 4.21 13.73 6.86
C CYS A 120 4.07 15.08 7.59
N VAL A 121 4.42 15.12 8.88
CA VAL A 121 4.42 16.36 9.67
C VAL A 121 5.37 17.41 9.06
N TYR A 122 6.59 17.02 8.68
CA TYR A 122 7.57 17.95 8.12
C TYR A 122 7.15 18.48 6.73
N ILE A 123 6.59 17.63 5.86
CA ILE A 123 6.02 18.04 4.56
C ILE A 123 4.85 19.02 4.78
N CYS A 124 3.97 18.75 5.75
CA CYS A 124 2.89 19.67 6.12
C CYS A 124 3.40 21.02 6.65
N LEU A 125 4.48 21.03 7.44
CA LEU A 125 5.12 22.28 7.88
C LEU A 125 5.71 23.08 6.70
N ILE A 126 6.36 22.43 5.74
CA ILE A 126 6.83 23.08 4.51
C ILE A 126 5.66 23.61 3.67
N ALA A 127 4.58 22.83 3.53
CA ALA A 127 3.38 23.27 2.82
C ALA A 127 2.81 24.56 3.44
N ILE A 128 2.63 24.58 4.77
CA ILE A 128 2.15 25.76 5.51
C ILE A 128 3.12 26.94 5.33
N LEU A 129 4.44 26.73 5.44
CA LEU A 129 5.45 27.76 5.22
C LEU A 129 5.36 28.38 3.82
N LYS A 130 5.27 27.55 2.78
CA LYS A 130 5.10 28.01 1.39
C LYS A 130 3.80 28.80 1.20
N MET A 131 2.70 28.43 1.88
CA MET A 131 1.44 29.19 1.81
C MET A 131 1.47 30.51 2.57
N ILE A 132 2.12 30.55 3.74
CA ILE A 132 2.32 31.80 4.48
C ILE A 132 3.10 32.79 3.60
N TYR A 133 4.14 32.35 2.88
CA TYR A 133 4.94 33.20 1.99
C TYR A 133 4.14 33.83 0.83
N GLN A 134 3.08 33.18 0.34
CA GLN A 134 2.22 33.76 -0.71
C GLN A 134 1.37 34.93 -0.20
N LEU A 135 1.31 35.18 1.12
CA LEU A 135 0.53 36.29 1.67
C LEU A 135 1.08 37.64 1.18
N ASN A 136 0.18 38.48 0.65
CA ASN A 136 0.54 39.77 0.05
C ASN A 136 1.35 40.70 0.98
N ASN A 137 1.18 40.56 2.30
CA ASN A 137 1.85 41.38 3.31
C ASN A 137 3.37 41.09 3.47
N ILE A 138 3.85 39.93 3.01
CA ILE A 138 5.27 39.60 3.05
C ILE A 138 5.94 40.23 1.83
N HIS A 139 6.89 41.14 2.02
CA HIS A 139 7.66 41.69 0.91
C HIS A 139 8.53 40.63 0.25
N ASP A 140 8.77 40.77 -1.06
CA ASP A 140 9.60 39.82 -1.78
C ASP A 140 11.08 40.03 -1.45
N TRP A 141 11.68 39.02 -0.81
CA TRP A 141 13.07 39.07 -0.37
C TRP A 141 14.05 38.96 -1.56
N ASP A 142 13.58 38.45 -2.71
CA ASP A 142 14.33 38.40 -3.97
C ASP A 142 14.89 39.79 -4.36
N HIS A 143 14.05 40.83 -4.24
CA HIS A 143 14.43 42.19 -4.61
C HIS A 143 15.43 42.84 -3.63
N PHE A 144 15.44 42.43 -2.36
CA PHE A 144 16.40 42.95 -1.38
C PHE A 144 17.80 42.37 -1.55
N ILE A 145 17.89 41.07 -1.86
CA ILE A 145 19.19 40.39 -1.97
C ILE A 145 19.86 40.71 -3.32
N ARG A 146 19.10 40.66 -4.43
CA ARG A 146 19.65 40.90 -5.78
C ARG A 146 20.24 42.30 -5.97
N ASN A 147 19.77 43.31 -5.23
CA ASN A 147 20.31 44.68 -5.29
C ASN A 147 21.61 44.87 -4.48
N ASN A 148 21.86 44.07 -3.43
CA ASN A 148 23.10 44.14 -2.66
C ASN A 148 24.25 43.30 -3.27
N HIS A 149 23.93 42.25 -4.04
CA HIS A 149 24.91 41.31 -4.61
C HIS A 149 25.33 41.61 -6.07
N SER A 150 25.42 42.88 -6.45
CA SER A 150 25.78 43.34 -7.82
C SER A 150 27.18 42.90 -8.33
N ALA A 151 27.97 42.19 -7.51
CA ALA A 151 29.27 41.60 -7.88
C ALA A 151 29.18 40.17 -8.48
N CYS A 152 28.03 39.50 -8.35
CA CYS A 152 27.80 38.14 -8.83
C CYS A 152 26.56 38.07 -9.73
N ASN A 153 26.71 37.49 -10.93
CA ASN A 153 25.57 37.16 -11.80
C ASN A 153 24.85 35.90 -11.29
N ALA A 154 24.25 35.99 -10.10
CA ALA A 154 23.36 34.96 -9.59
C ALA A 154 22.07 34.94 -10.44
N THR A 155 21.70 33.77 -10.92
CA THR A 155 20.48 33.53 -11.70
C THR A 155 19.32 33.16 -10.78
N GLN A 156 19.61 32.54 -9.63
CA GLN A 156 18.64 32.14 -8.61
C GLN A 156 19.00 32.75 -7.24
N SER A 157 18.03 33.38 -6.59
CA SER A 157 18.18 33.94 -5.25
C SER A 157 17.96 32.90 -4.14
N PHE A 158 18.46 33.20 -2.93
CA PHE A 158 18.38 32.31 -1.76
C PHE A 158 16.95 31.81 -1.43
N PRO A 159 15.88 32.65 -1.45
CA PRO A 159 14.51 32.19 -1.21
C PRO A 159 14.05 31.18 -2.26
N THR A 160 14.38 31.42 -3.54
CA THR A 160 14.02 30.54 -4.66
C THR A 160 14.77 29.20 -4.59
N TRP A 161 16.04 29.18 -4.18
CA TRP A 161 16.80 27.95 -3.91
C TRP A 161 16.21 27.13 -2.75
N LEU A 162 15.74 27.80 -1.68
CA LEU A 162 14.94 27.15 -0.63
C LEU A 162 13.60 26.60 -1.14
N GLY A 163 13.11 27.06 -2.30
CA GLY A 163 11.81 26.71 -2.88
C GLY A 163 10.65 27.55 -2.33
N VAL A 164 10.95 28.77 -1.90
CA VAL A 164 10.03 29.75 -1.32
C VAL A 164 9.98 30.97 -2.23
N GLU A 165 9.17 30.87 -3.29
CA GLU A 165 9.03 31.87 -4.36
C GLU A 165 7.56 32.31 -4.46
N LYS A 166 7.32 33.60 -4.72
CA LYS A 166 5.97 34.11 -5.01
C LYS A 166 5.56 33.75 -6.43
N ASN A 167 4.67 32.77 -6.56
CA ASN A 167 4.31 32.23 -7.86
C ASN A 167 2.91 32.72 -8.31
N PRO A 168 2.78 33.41 -9.46
CA PRO A 168 1.48 33.90 -9.96
C PRO A 168 0.55 32.75 -10.35
N HIS A 169 1.09 31.60 -10.72
CA HIS A 169 0.34 30.36 -10.97
C HIS A 169 0.22 29.50 -9.70
N THR A 170 -0.13 30.13 -8.58
CA THR A 170 -0.17 29.52 -7.24
C THR A 170 -0.92 28.19 -7.23
N TRP A 171 -2.00 28.06 -7.99
CA TRP A 171 -2.83 26.85 -8.07
C TRP A 171 -2.08 25.56 -8.46
N GLN A 172 -1.03 25.62 -9.29
CA GLN A 172 -0.29 24.41 -9.68
C GLN A 172 0.58 23.88 -8.52
N LEU A 173 1.29 24.78 -7.84
CA LEU A 173 2.06 24.49 -6.63
C LEU A 173 1.15 24.10 -5.45
N LEU A 174 -0.03 24.72 -5.36
CA LEU A 174 -1.08 24.38 -4.41
C LEU A 174 -1.63 22.97 -4.68
N GLY A 175 -1.89 22.65 -5.95
CA GLY A 175 -2.49 21.40 -6.40
C GLY A 175 -1.62 20.18 -6.09
N SER A 176 -0.33 20.21 -6.44
CA SER A 176 0.60 19.11 -6.13
C SER A 176 0.70 18.85 -4.61
N THR A 177 0.71 19.93 -3.83
CA THR A 177 0.76 19.91 -2.37
C THR A 177 -0.53 19.36 -1.76
N ILE A 178 -1.71 19.83 -2.20
CA ILE A 178 -3.01 19.35 -1.74
C ILE A 178 -3.20 17.86 -2.08
N VAL A 179 -2.89 17.43 -3.31
CA VAL A 179 -3.00 16.03 -3.71
C VAL A 179 -2.15 15.13 -2.81
N THR A 180 -0.94 15.57 -2.47
CA THR A 180 -0.06 14.82 -1.56
C THR A 180 -0.58 14.78 -0.13
N ILE A 181 -1.10 15.88 0.41
CA ILE A 181 -1.73 15.91 1.73
C ILE A 181 -2.97 15.00 1.78
N VAL A 182 -3.80 15.00 0.74
CA VAL A 182 -4.97 14.09 0.63
C VAL A 182 -4.53 12.63 0.56
N ALA A 183 -3.46 12.31 -0.18
CA ALA A 183 -2.91 10.96 -0.25
C ALA A 183 -2.33 10.47 1.09
N LEU A 184 -1.64 11.34 1.84
CA LEU A 184 -1.16 11.06 3.21
C LEU A 184 -2.33 10.95 4.21
N GLY A 185 -3.39 11.74 4.03
CA GLY A 185 -4.65 11.60 4.77
C GLY A 185 -5.30 10.23 4.52
N LEU A 186 -5.35 9.78 3.27
CA LEU A 186 -5.89 8.48 2.88
C LEU A 186 -5.09 7.32 3.51
N GLN A 187 -3.75 7.41 3.58
CA GLN A 187 -2.91 6.46 4.34
C GLN A 187 -3.39 6.35 5.79
N SER A 188 -3.51 7.47 6.50
CA SER A 188 -3.86 7.42 7.93
C SER A 188 -5.28 6.85 8.14
N ALA A 189 -6.22 7.13 7.23
CA ALA A 189 -7.54 6.52 7.22
C ALA A 189 -7.51 4.99 6.97
N ILE A 190 -6.66 4.51 6.04
CA ILE A 190 -6.46 3.07 5.77
C ILE A 190 -5.93 2.36 7.03
N ILE A 191 -4.86 2.89 7.63
CA ILE A 191 -4.23 2.34 8.85
C ILE A 191 -5.23 2.35 10.02
N TYR A 192 -5.98 3.44 10.20
CA TYR A 192 -7.01 3.54 11.23
C TYR A 192 -8.13 2.50 11.04
N ARG A 193 -8.65 2.37 9.81
CA ARG A 193 -9.69 1.37 9.49
C ARG A 193 -9.20 -0.05 9.79
N GLN A 194 -7.97 -0.39 9.42
CA GLN A 194 -7.39 -1.71 9.66
C GLN A 194 -7.21 -2.00 11.15
N ARG A 195 -6.70 -1.03 11.92
CA ARG A 195 -6.61 -1.13 13.39
C ARG A 195 -7.99 -1.34 14.03
N HIS A 196 -8.99 -0.60 13.58
CA HIS A 196 -10.38 -0.77 14.04
C HIS A 196 -10.95 -2.15 13.65
N HIS A 197 -10.74 -2.60 12.41
CA HIS A 197 -11.20 -3.90 11.92
C HIS A 197 -10.68 -5.05 12.78
N ARG A 198 -9.37 -5.09 13.05
CA ARG A 198 -8.74 -6.11 13.90
C ARG A 198 -9.26 -6.04 15.33
N SER A 199 -9.45 -4.84 15.88
CA SER A 199 -10.01 -4.65 17.23
C SER A 199 -11.43 -5.16 17.39
N VAL A 200 -12.23 -5.16 16.32
CA VAL A 200 -13.61 -5.70 16.32
C VAL A 200 -13.64 -7.21 16.12
N HIS A 201 -12.72 -7.77 15.32
CA HIS A 201 -12.71 -9.19 14.98
C HIS A 201 -11.78 -10.05 15.84
N GLY A 202 -10.96 -9.45 16.71
CA GLY A 202 -10.02 -10.18 17.58
C GLY A 202 -8.82 -10.80 16.85
N GLU A 203 -8.51 -10.33 15.64
CA GLU A 203 -7.43 -10.87 14.79
C GLU A 203 -6.05 -10.44 15.30
N SER A 204 -5.10 -11.39 15.40
CA SER A 204 -3.74 -11.12 15.91
C SER A 204 -2.86 -10.39 14.89
N GLU A 205 -1.93 -9.55 15.38
CA GLU A 205 -0.97 -8.81 14.55
C GLU A 205 -0.02 -9.73 13.75
N GLU A 206 0.18 -10.99 14.15
CA GLU A 206 1.04 -11.96 13.46
C GLU A 206 0.56 -12.27 12.04
N THR A 207 -0.73 -12.09 11.77
CA THR A 207 -1.36 -12.34 10.46
C THR A 207 -1.06 -11.23 9.42
N LYS A 208 -0.45 -10.12 9.84
CA LYS A 208 -0.22 -8.88 9.05
C LYS A 208 0.59 -9.06 7.77
N HIS A 209 1.25 -10.19 7.56
CA HIS A 209 2.16 -10.42 6.43
C HIS A 209 1.57 -11.21 5.26
N LEU A 210 0.34 -11.74 5.35
CA LEU A 210 -0.30 -12.54 4.29
C LEU A 210 -1.69 -11.98 3.93
N ALA A 211 -2.02 -11.94 2.64
CA ALA A 211 -3.36 -11.57 2.17
C ALA A 211 -4.36 -12.75 2.30
N PHE A 212 -3.89 -14.00 2.18
CA PHE A 212 -4.70 -15.20 2.35
C PHE A 212 -4.22 -16.10 3.51
N PRO A 213 -4.45 -15.71 4.78
CA PRO A 213 -4.02 -16.50 5.94
C PRO A 213 -4.66 -17.90 6.07
N LYS A 214 -5.68 -18.22 5.27
CA LYS A 214 -6.33 -19.55 5.21
C LYS A 214 -5.84 -20.42 4.04
N PHE A 215 -4.78 -20.01 3.36
CA PHE A 215 -4.20 -20.75 2.24
C PHE A 215 -3.13 -21.74 2.73
N HIS A 216 -3.33 -23.03 2.46
CA HIS A 216 -2.33 -24.07 2.72
C HIS A 216 -1.40 -24.21 1.51
N LEU A 217 -0.07 -24.18 1.72
CA LEU A 217 0.92 -24.29 0.62
C LEU A 217 0.75 -25.57 -0.20
N GLU A 218 0.27 -26.65 0.42
CA GLU A 218 0.04 -27.96 -0.21
C GLU A 218 -1.04 -27.94 -1.31
N ASP A 219 -1.94 -26.94 -1.30
CA ASP A 219 -3.03 -26.79 -2.27
C ASP A 219 -2.67 -25.95 -3.51
N TYR A 220 -1.41 -25.54 -3.65
CA TYR A 220 -0.91 -24.69 -4.75
C TYR A 220 -1.20 -25.27 -6.14
N ASP A 221 -0.81 -26.53 -6.37
CA ASP A 221 -0.92 -27.18 -7.69
C ASP A 221 -2.35 -27.64 -8.05
N ARG A 222 -3.32 -27.53 -7.11
CA ARG A 222 -4.70 -28.00 -7.35
C ARG A 222 -5.49 -27.15 -8.35
N SER A 223 -5.12 -25.90 -8.57
CA SER A 223 -5.87 -24.98 -9.45
C SER A 223 -5.09 -23.71 -9.79
N PHE A 224 -5.27 -23.17 -10.99
CA PHE A 224 -4.70 -21.87 -11.40
C PHE A 224 -5.03 -20.72 -10.42
N LEU A 225 -6.25 -20.69 -9.88
CA LEU A 225 -6.66 -19.69 -8.87
C LEU A 225 -5.93 -19.86 -7.53
N ASN A 226 -5.52 -21.09 -7.17
CA ASN A 226 -4.68 -21.32 -5.98
C ASN A 226 -3.23 -20.93 -6.26
N SER A 227 -2.74 -21.19 -7.48
CA SER A 227 -1.43 -20.73 -7.92
C SER A 227 -1.30 -19.20 -7.88
N LEU A 228 -2.34 -18.47 -8.33
CA LEU A 228 -2.36 -17.02 -8.26
C LEU A 228 -2.34 -16.49 -6.80
N LYS A 229 -3.08 -17.12 -5.87
CA LYS A 229 -3.07 -16.74 -4.45
C LYS A 229 -1.67 -16.89 -3.83
N PHE A 230 -1.00 -18.02 -4.10
CA PHE A 230 0.38 -18.23 -3.69
C PHE A 230 1.34 -17.20 -4.31
N LEU A 231 1.16 -16.84 -5.58
CA LEU A 231 2.00 -15.83 -6.21
C LEU A 231 1.80 -14.43 -5.59
N ILE A 232 0.60 -14.12 -5.10
CA ILE A 232 0.33 -12.89 -4.35
C ILE A 232 1.04 -12.90 -2.98
N ASP A 233 0.89 -13.96 -2.19
CA ASP A 233 1.46 -14.02 -0.82
C ASP A 233 2.98 -14.31 -0.79
N TYR A 234 3.47 -15.17 -1.69
CA TYR A 234 4.85 -15.69 -1.69
C TYR A 234 5.67 -15.33 -2.92
N GLY A 235 5.10 -14.65 -3.92
CA GLY A 235 5.79 -14.32 -5.17
C GLY A 235 7.06 -13.49 -4.95
N PHE A 236 6.99 -12.43 -4.15
CA PHE A 236 8.17 -11.63 -3.81
C PHE A 236 9.14 -12.37 -2.88
N LEU A 237 8.67 -13.28 -2.02
CA LEU A 237 9.55 -14.10 -1.19
C LEU A 237 10.39 -15.07 -2.04
N LYS A 238 9.80 -15.62 -3.11
CA LYS A 238 10.43 -16.62 -3.99
C LYS A 238 11.26 -16.01 -5.13
N PHE A 239 10.80 -14.89 -5.71
CA PHE A 239 11.38 -14.27 -6.91
C PHE A 239 11.85 -12.81 -6.69
N GLY A 240 11.82 -12.30 -5.46
CA GLY A 240 12.11 -10.89 -5.18
C GLY A 240 13.53 -10.46 -5.58
N PHE A 241 14.52 -11.35 -5.47
CA PHE A 241 15.90 -11.06 -5.87
C PHE A 241 16.03 -10.89 -7.39
N GLU A 242 15.39 -11.78 -8.15
CA GLU A 242 15.32 -11.74 -9.62
C GLU A 242 14.56 -10.49 -10.10
N ILE A 243 13.42 -10.16 -9.46
CA ILE A 243 12.66 -8.94 -9.73
C ILE A 243 13.52 -7.70 -9.46
N CYS A 244 14.25 -7.67 -8.34
CA CYS A 244 15.17 -6.58 -8.04
C CYS A 244 16.27 -6.42 -9.10
N ILE A 245 16.92 -7.51 -9.54
CA ILE A 245 17.94 -7.45 -10.61
C ILE A 245 17.34 -6.90 -11.91
N CYS A 246 16.14 -7.34 -12.29
CA CYS A 246 15.44 -6.80 -13.46
C CYS A 246 15.17 -5.29 -13.33
N LEU A 247 14.68 -4.83 -12.17
CA LEU A 247 14.45 -3.41 -11.90
C LEU A 247 15.75 -2.59 -11.89
N MET A 248 16.86 -3.16 -11.39
CA MET A 248 18.20 -2.55 -11.46
C MET A 248 18.67 -2.40 -12.92
N GLY A 249 18.41 -3.39 -13.77
CA GLY A 249 18.71 -3.32 -15.20
C GLY A 249 17.91 -2.26 -15.93
N ILE A 250 16.60 -2.16 -15.63
CA ILE A 250 15.72 -1.12 -16.18
C ILE A 250 16.17 0.28 -15.71
N SER A 251 16.53 0.46 -14.44
CA SER A 251 16.96 1.77 -13.95
C SER A 251 18.31 2.21 -14.53
N ALA A 252 19.24 1.28 -14.76
CA ALA A 252 20.47 1.57 -15.48
C ALA A 252 20.19 1.97 -16.95
N TRP A 253 19.34 1.22 -17.65
CA TRP A 253 18.94 1.49 -19.04
C TRP A 253 18.24 2.84 -19.23
N VAL A 254 17.38 3.25 -18.28
CA VAL A 254 16.67 4.55 -18.37
C VAL A 254 17.61 5.74 -18.12
N ARG A 255 18.62 5.58 -17.27
CA ARG A 255 19.51 6.68 -16.86
C ARG A 255 20.68 6.94 -17.83
N MET A 256 21.33 5.89 -18.32
CA MET A 256 22.49 5.97 -19.22
C MET A 256 23.65 6.88 -18.73
N ASP A 257 23.79 7.07 -17.41
CA ASP A 257 24.79 7.94 -16.79
C ASP A 257 25.93 7.16 -16.11
N PHE A 258 26.91 7.86 -15.53
CA PHE A 258 28.00 7.22 -14.75
C PHE A 258 27.46 6.35 -13.62
N LEU A 259 26.35 6.75 -13.01
CA LEU A 259 25.71 6.01 -11.91
C LEU A 259 25.03 4.74 -12.42
N ALA A 260 24.48 4.74 -13.64
CA ALA A 260 24.05 3.54 -14.35
C ALA A 260 25.22 2.58 -14.62
N ALA A 261 26.42 3.08 -14.97
CA ALA A 261 27.60 2.24 -15.13
C ALA A 261 28.03 1.58 -13.80
N VAL A 262 27.99 2.31 -12.68
CA VAL A 262 28.21 1.72 -11.34
C VAL A 262 27.11 0.70 -11.01
N GLN A 263 25.86 0.97 -11.40
CA GLN A 263 24.73 0.07 -11.21
C GLN A 263 24.89 -1.25 -12.01
N THR A 264 25.42 -1.21 -13.24
CA THR A 264 25.68 -2.44 -14.01
C THR A 264 26.82 -3.28 -13.42
N ILE A 265 27.80 -2.67 -12.76
CA ILE A 265 28.83 -3.39 -11.99
C ILE A 265 28.17 -4.14 -10.82
N TRP A 266 27.26 -3.51 -10.06
CA TRP A 266 26.49 -4.19 -9.01
C TRP A 266 25.64 -5.35 -9.55
N ILE A 267 24.97 -5.17 -10.69
CA ILE A 267 24.24 -6.25 -11.38
C ILE A 267 25.18 -7.40 -11.73
N GLY A 268 26.37 -7.12 -12.28
CA GLY A 268 27.38 -8.13 -12.60
C GLY A 268 27.83 -8.92 -11.37
N ILE A 269 28.08 -8.23 -10.24
CA ILE A 269 28.41 -8.87 -8.96
C ILE A 269 27.27 -9.81 -8.51
N PHE A 270 26.02 -9.40 -8.62
CA PHE A 270 24.87 -10.23 -8.21
C PHE A 270 24.56 -11.38 -9.18
N ALA A 271 24.78 -11.19 -10.48
CA ALA A 271 24.48 -12.20 -11.52
C ALA A 271 25.56 -13.29 -11.63
N LEU A 272 26.83 -12.96 -11.38
CA LEU A 272 27.96 -13.89 -11.52
C LEU A 272 28.28 -14.69 -10.24
N ASN A 273 27.70 -14.32 -9.10
CA ASN A 273 27.99 -14.95 -7.80
C ASN A 273 26.83 -15.81 -7.28
N SER A 274 27.13 -16.70 -6.33
CA SER A 274 26.11 -17.53 -5.69
C SER A 274 25.12 -16.70 -4.85
N ARG A 275 23.87 -17.19 -4.73
CA ARG A 275 22.83 -16.56 -3.87
C ARG A 275 23.27 -16.37 -2.42
N SER A 276 24.19 -17.20 -1.91
CA SER A 276 24.73 -17.07 -0.54
C SER A 276 25.63 -15.85 -0.41
N PHE A 277 26.52 -15.62 -1.39
CA PHE A 277 27.34 -14.41 -1.44
C PHE A 277 26.50 -13.16 -1.67
N ALA A 278 25.54 -13.22 -2.61
CA ALA A 278 24.63 -12.11 -2.87
C ALA A 278 23.86 -11.68 -1.61
N ARG A 279 23.39 -12.62 -0.77
CA ARG A 279 22.74 -12.32 0.52
C ARG A 279 23.65 -11.55 1.49
N TRP A 280 24.93 -11.89 1.55
CA TRP A 280 25.90 -11.22 2.42
C TRP A 280 26.27 -9.82 1.92
N VAL A 281 26.37 -9.65 0.60
CA VAL A 281 26.67 -8.36 -0.04
C VAL A 281 25.45 -7.43 -0.11
N TRP A 282 24.24 -7.97 -0.15
CA TRP A 282 22.98 -7.21 -0.26
C TRP A 282 22.88 -5.99 0.67
N PRO A 283 23.10 -6.08 2.00
CA PRO A 283 23.04 -4.90 2.88
C PRO A 283 24.08 -3.80 2.54
N ILE A 284 25.22 -4.16 1.95
CA ILE A 284 26.23 -3.18 1.49
C ILE A 284 25.69 -2.42 0.28
N TYR A 285 25.02 -3.11 -0.65
CA TYR A 285 24.35 -2.47 -1.78
C TYR A 285 23.16 -1.59 -1.34
N VAL A 286 22.35 -2.03 -0.36
CA VAL A 286 21.28 -1.18 0.19
C VAL A 286 21.86 0.06 0.85
N LEU A 287 22.95 -0.06 1.63
CA LEU A 287 23.66 1.08 2.21
C LEU A 287 24.21 2.04 1.14
N TYR A 288 24.78 1.51 0.05
CA TYR A 288 25.17 2.31 -1.12
C TYR A 288 23.99 3.09 -1.69
N MET A 289 22.82 2.46 -1.87
CA MET A 289 21.62 3.14 -2.35
C MET A 289 21.10 4.20 -1.37
N THR A 290 21.17 3.93 -0.06
CA THR A 290 20.81 4.89 1.00
C THR A 290 21.69 6.13 1.01
N ILE A 291 22.96 6.03 0.61
CA ILE A 291 23.88 7.17 0.49
C ILE A 291 23.72 7.89 -0.85
N ILE A 292 23.59 7.13 -1.95
CA ILE A 292 23.55 7.70 -3.30
C ILE A 292 22.25 8.48 -3.57
N LEU A 293 21.11 8.07 -2.98
CA LEU A 293 19.81 8.69 -3.23
C LEU A 293 19.72 10.15 -2.70
N PRO A 294 20.06 10.47 -1.43
CA PRO A 294 20.14 11.85 -0.98
C PRO A 294 21.25 12.64 -1.67
N LEU A 295 22.38 12.01 -2.01
CA LEU A 295 23.48 12.68 -2.72
C LEU A 295 23.05 13.13 -4.13
N GLN A 296 22.35 12.27 -4.88
CA GLN A 296 21.78 12.63 -6.18
C GLN A 296 20.78 13.78 -6.07
N TYR A 297 19.93 13.79 -5.03
CA TYR A 297 19.01 14.89 -4.79
C TYR A 297 19.76 16.20 -4.45
N ALA A 298 20.77 16.14 -3.59
CA ALA A 298 21.58 17.30 -3.22
C ALA A 298 22.34 17.88 -4.42
N LEU A 299 22.90 17.02 -5.29
CA LEU A 299 23.55 17.44 -6.54
C LEU A 299 22.57 18.09 -7.52
N TYR A 300 21.32 17.61 -7.58
CA TYR A 300 20.28 18.18 -8.44
C TYR A 300 19.71 19.51 -7.89
N VAL A 301 19.65 19.68 -6.56
CA VAL A 301 19.31 20.96 -5.91
C VAL A 301 20.43 22.01 -6.05
N GLY A 302 21.69 21.57 -6.04
CA GLY A 302 22.86 22.45 -6.14
C GLY A 302 23.13 23.29 -4.89
N PHE A 303 24.18 24.10 -4.96
CA PHE A 303 24.55 25.05 -3.91
C PHE A 303 23.86 26.41 -4.13
N PRO A 304 23.61 27.20 -3.07
CA PRO A 304 23.06 28.54 -3.21
C PRO A 304 24.05 29.47 -3.94
N GLU A 305 23.67 29.95 -5.11
CA GLU A 305 24.50 30.75 -6.03
C GLU A 305 25.04 32.05 -5.40
N GLU A 306 24.28 32.59 -4.45
CA GLU A 306 24.55 33.78 -3.61
C GLU A 306 25.90 33.73 -2.87
N THR A 307 26.45 32.54 -2.66
CA THR A 307 27.67 32.33 -1.85
C THR A 307 28.98 32.62 -2.59
N CYS A 308 28.94 32.80 -3.92
CA CYS A 308 30.07 33.24 -4.76
C CYS A 308 31.44 32.56 -4.50
N PHE A 309 31.48 31.31 -4.03
CA PHE A 309 32.72 30.57 -3.72
C PHE A 309 33.55 30.14 -4.95
N GLY A 310 33.19 30.59 -6.15
CA GLY A 310 33.84 30.25 -7.41
C GLY A 310 33.92 31.42 -8.39
N LYS A 311 34.94 32.25 -8.23
CA LYS A 311 35.56 33.07 -9.28
C LYS A 311 37.06 32.83 -9.23
#